data_AF-A0A2T7KLT8-F1
#
_entry.id   AF-A0A2T7KLT8-F1
#
_cell.length_a   1.000
_cell.length_b   1.000
_cell.length_c   1.000
_cell.angle_alpha   90.00
_cell.angle_beta   90.00
_cell.angle_gamma   90.00
#
_symmetry.space_group_name_H-M   'P 1'
#
loop_
_entity.id
_entity.type
_entity.pdbx_description
1 polymer ?
#
loop_
_entity_poly.entity_id
_entity_poly.type
_entity_poly.pdbx_seq_one_letter_code
_entity_poly.pdbx_strand_id
1 'polypeptide(L)'
;MDEPLAHGMLDQPRTFRSGRLPGETWQGAIVRPSIPAGTATPTVREGNLLRLRIPEFTDSQPGHWSRTSAGDGLGEVPQGDLVSADLYRDGEKVAGVSSAWQDVSVPDTPARYRLDLSTARDSEDWKAGVSTDTSWSFRSGHSKESTPLPLLQLDYDVPVDARNVVEGGRSHRVEVKVRAQKGLAAPRGVTLRVEASYDDGRTWTTARTKAHGDLGFRAELTTPAQRRTWVTLRVTASDSAGNTVRQTVQRAYAVRR
;
A
#
# COMPACT_ATOMS: atom_id res chain seq x y z
N MET A 1 3.12 -31.33 -15.60
CA MET A 1 2.09 -30.40 -15.11
C MET A 1 2.86 -29.22 -14.57
N ASP A 2 2.69 -28.05 -15.18
CA ASP A 2 3.29 -26.83 -14.65
C ASP A 2 2.50 -26.44 -13.41
N GLU A 3 3.10 -26.58 -12.25
CA GLU A 3 2.50 -26.08 -11.02
C GLU A 3 2.77 -24.57 -10.92
N PRO A 4 1.75 -23.74 -10.72
CA PRO A 4 1.95 -22.30 -10.54
C PRO A 4 2.80 -22.06 -9.29
N LEU A 5 3.74 -21.12 -9.39
CA LEU A 5 4.48 -20.63 -8.23
C LEU A 5 3.48 -20.18 -7.16
N ALA A 6 3.49 -20.86 -6.01
CA ALA A 6 2.59 -20.57 -4.89
C ALA A 6 3.10 -19.42 -4.00
N HIS A 7 4.32 -18.95 -4.25
CA HIS A 7 5.04 -17.97 -3.44
C HIS A 7 5.61 -16.85 -4.33
N GLY A 8 5.81 -15.67 -3.73
CA GLY A 8 6.23 -14.46 -4.43
C GLY A 8 5.06 -13.58 -4.84
N MET A 9 5.34 -12.59 -5.69
CA MET A 9 4.32 -11.68 -6.20
C MET A 9 3.53 -12.31 -7.34
N LEU A 10 2.22 -12.25 -7.21
CA LEU A 10 1.25 -12.89 -8.08
C LEU A 10 0.43 -11.83 -8.79
N ASP A 11 -0.19 -12.24 -9.90
CA ASP A 11 -1.21 -11.47 -10.62
C ASP A 11 -2.30 -12.42 -11.14
N GLN A 12 -3.43 -11.85 -11.54
CA GLN A 12 -4.49 -12.59 -12.22
C GLN A 12 -4.01 -13.10 -13.60
N PRO A 13 -4.31 -14.36 -13.97
CA PRO A 13 -4.03 -14.85 -15.31
C PRO A 13 -4.65 -13.95 -16.39
N ARG A 14 -3.87 -13.60 -17.42
CA ARG A 14 -4.31 -12.76 -18.53
C ARG A 14 -3.78 -13.25 -19.87
N THR A 15 -4.52 -12.97 -20.93
CA THR A 15 -4.15 -13.31 -22.31
C THR A 15 -3.54 -12.09 -23.00
N PHE A 16 -2.39 -12.29 -23.63
CA PHE A 16 -1.74 -11.26 -24.44
C PHE A 16 -2.07 -11.46 -25.92
N ARG A 17 -2.25 -10.35 -26.64
CA ARG A 17 -2.38 -10.40 -28.10
C ARG A 17 -0.98 -10.48 -28.72
N SER A 18 -0.85 -11.30 -29.77
CA SER A 18 0.40 -11.39 -30.53
C SER A 18 0.86 -10.00 -31.01
N GLY A 19 2.17 -9.75 -30.92
CA GLY A 19 2.78 -8.47 -31.31
C GLY A 19 2.64 -7.32 -30.32
N ARG A 20 1.96 -7.50 -29.18
CA ARG A 20 1.87 -6.48 -28.12
C ARG A 20 2.15 -7.09 -26.75
N LEU A 21 3.38 -6.93 -26.28
CA LEU A 21 3.72 -7.17 -24.87
C LEU A 21 3.59 -5.83 -24.14
N PRO A 22 2.65 -5.69 -23.18
CA PRO A 22 2.69 -4.57 -22.23
C PRO A 22 4.04 -4.57 -21.51
N GLY A 23 4.55 -3.39 -21.17
CA GLY A 23 5.63 -3.31 -20.20
C GLY A 23 5.11 -3.78 -18.84
N GLU A 24 5.76 -4.78 -18.25
CA GLU A 24 5.47 -5.26 -16.90
C GLU A 24 6.55 -4.75 -15.95
N THR A 25 6.16 -4.11 -14.86
CA THR A 25 7.09 -3.59 -13.84
C THR A 25 6.88 -4.28 -12.50
N TRP A 26 7.18 -5.57 -12.44
CA TRP A 26 7.15 -6.35 -11.20
C TRP A 26 8.07 -5.73 -10.14
N GLN A 27 7.53 -5.52 -8.94
CA GLN A 27 8.17 -4.84 -7.82
C GLN A 27 8.52 -3.37 -8.12
N GLY A 28 7.78 -2.77 -9.07
CA GLY A 28 7.87 -1.35 -9.40
C GLY A 28 7.52 -0.48 -8.19
N ALA A 29 8.38 0.48 -7.88
CA ALA A 29 8.12 1.41 -6.79
C ALA A 29 6.80 2.17 -7.03
N ILE A 30 5.94 2.32 -6.04
CA ILE A 30 6.18 2.09 -4.61
C ILE A 30 5.52 0.77 -4.16
N VAL A 31 6.30 -0.10 -3.50
CA VAL A 31 5.77 -1.34 -2.92
C VAL A 31 5.23 -1.08 -1.51
N ARG A 32 3.98 -1.50 -1.25
CA ARG A 32 3.26 -1.21 0.00
C ARG A 32 2.08 -2.14 0.26
N PRO A 33 1.52 -2.16 1.47
CA PRO A 33 0.21 -2.71 1.71
C PRO A 33 -0.89 -1.92 1.00
N SER A 34 -1.77 -2.63 0.28
CA SER A 34 -2.94 -2.06 -0.41
C SER A 34 -3.90 -3.17 -0.80
N ILE A 35 -5.17 -2.83 -0.97
CA ILE A 35 -6.19 -3.73 -1.52
C ILE A 35 -6.15 -3.59 -3.06
N PRO A 36 -5.76 -4.65 -3.79
CA PRO A 36 -5.68 -4.60 -5.25
C PRO A 36 -7.02 -4.19 -5.87
N ALA A 37 -6.96 -3.32 -6.87
CA ALA A 37 -8.16 -2.90 -7.59
C ALA A 37 -8.82 -4.12 -8.26
N GLY A 38 -10.12 -4.32 -8.02
CA GLY A 38 -10.86 -5.43 -8.61
C GLY A 38 -10.59 -6.81 -7.98
N THR A 39 -9.92 -6.88 -6.82
CA THR A 39 -9.71 -8.14 -6.10
C THR A 39 -11.01 -8.94 -5.90
N ALA A 40 -10.90 -10.27 -6.00
CA ALA A 40 -11.99 -11.20 -5.69
C ALA A 40 -12.16 -11.44 -4.17
N THR A 41 -11.19 -11.01 -3.36
CA THR A 41 -11.20 -11.15 -1.89
C THR A 41 -11.15 -9.76 -1.25
N PRO A 42 -12.24 -8.97 -1.32
CA PRO A 42 -12.28 -7.64 -0.72
C PRO A 42 -12.20 -7.71 0.81
N THR A 43 -11.80 -6.59 1.42
CA THR A 43 -11.85 -6.43 2.87
C THR A 43 -13.21 -5.89 3.27
N VAL A 44 -13.97 -6.64 4.06
CA VAL A 44 -15.41 -6.42 4.27
C VAL A 44 -15.81 -6.53 5.74
N ARG A 45 -16.96 -5.93 6.06
CA ARG A 45 -17.78 -6.22 7.22
C ARG A 45 -18.89 -7.19 6.82
N GLU A 46 -19.04 -8.28 7.57
CA GLU A 46 -20.14 -9.24 7.41
C GLU A 46 -20.64 -9.68 8.79
N GLY A 47 -21.87 -9.28 9.12
CA GLY A 47 -22.41 -9.37 10.48
C GLY A 47 -21.50 -8.66 11.49
N ASN A 48 -20.89 -9.47 12.36
CA ASN A 48 -19.97 -9.04 13.42
C ASN A 48 -18.51 -9.39 13.13
N LEU A 49 -18.19 -9.76 11.87
CA LEU A 49 -16.84 -10.08 11.44
C LEU A 49 -16.30 -8.99 10.53
N LEU A 50 -15.07 -8.55 10.81
CA LEU A 50 -14.22 -7.88 9.83
C LEU A 50 -13.39 -8.97 9.13
N ARG A 51 -13.64 -9.21 7.86
CA ARG A 51 -12.80 -10.09 7.04
C ARG A 51 -11.71 -9.25 6.40
N LEU A 52 -10.54 -9.19 7.03
CA LEU A 52 -9.38 -8.45 6.55
C LEU A 52 -8.66 -9.26 5.48
N ARG A 53 -8.49 -8.68 4.29
CA ARG A 53 -7.82 -9.29 3.13
C ARG A 53 -6.97 -8.24 2.43
N ILE A 54 -5.96 -7.74 3.16
CA ILE A 54 -5.05 -6.70 2.68
C ILE A 54 -3.66 -7.35 2.52
N PRO A 55 -3.20 -7.57 1.28
CA PRO A 55 -1.82 -8.00 1.04
C PRO A 55 -0.81 -7.00 1.58
N GLU A 56 0.30 -7.50 2.10
CA GLU A 56 1.41 -6.71 2.63
C GLU A 56 2.21 -6.02 1.53
N PHE A 57 2.26 -6.61 0.34
CA PHE A 57 3.01 -6.06 -0.78
C PHE A 57 2.15 -6.01 -2.03
N THR A 58 2.02 -4.80 -2.56
CA THR A 58 1.47 -4.49 -3.88
C THR A 58 2.39 -3.48 -4.52
N ASP A 59 2.59 -3.51 -5.83
CA ASP A 59 3.48 -2.60 -6.56
C ASP A 59 2.71 -1.53 -7.36
N SER A 60 3.40 -0.59 -8.00
CA SER A 60 2.76 0.50 -8.73
C SER A 60 1.92 0.05 -9.92
N GLN A 61 2.08 -1.19 -10.38
CA GLN A 61 1.24 -1.77 -11.41
C GLN A 61 -0.02 -2.41 -10.81
N PRO A 62 -1.22 -2.15 -11.36
CA PRO A 62 -2.42 -2.80 -10.90
C PRO A 62 -2.35 -4.32 -11.05
N GLY A 63 -2.84 -5.04 -10.04
CA GLY A 63 -3.01 -6.50 -10.08
C GLY A 63 -1.89 -7.28 -9.38
N HIS A 64 -0.71 -6.71 -9.21
CA HIS A 64 0.40 -7.37 -8.55
C HIS A 64 0.25 -7.33 -7.02
N TRP A 65 0.32 -8.50 -6.38
CA TRP A 65 0.31 -8.59 -4.92
C TRP A 65 1.04 -9.84 -4.40
N SER A 66 1.63 -9.75 -3.23
CA SER A 66 2.08 -10.91 -2.44
C SER A 66 1.72 -10.74 -0.98
N ARG A 67 1.80 -11.86 -0.27
CA ARG A 67 1.72 -11.89 1.18
C ARG A 67 2.98 -12.50 1.74
N THR A 68 3.29 -12.16 2.99
CA THR A 68 4.25 -12.96 3.74
C THR A 68 3.63 -14.34 4.01
N SER A 69 4.23 -15.39 3.49
CA SER A 69 3.93 -16.78 3.90
C SER A 69 5.09 -17.31 4.73
N ALA A 70 4.79 -18.06 5.79
CA ALA A 70 5.82 -18.88 6.42
C ALA A 70 6.26 -19.95 5.40
N GLY A 71 7.54 -19.92 5.00
CA GLY A 71 8.09 -20.79 3.96
C GLY A 71 7.85 -20.22 2.56
N ASP A 72 8.94 -19.98 1.83
CA ASP A 72 9.00 -19.48 0.46
C ASP A 72 9.26 -20.60 -0.57
N GLY A 73 9.13 -21.86 -0.14
CA GLY A 73 9.12 -23.02 -1.03
C GLY A 73 10.47 -23.41 -1.63
N LEU A 74 11.58 -22.76 -1.24
CA LEU A 74 12.94 -23.14 -1.67
C LEU A 74 13.91 -23.19 -0.47
N GLY A 75 13.86 -24.29 0.28
CA GLY A 75 14.84 -24.59 1.33
C GLY A 75 14.58 -23.94 2.70
N GLU A 76 15.45 -24.23 3.67
CA GLU A 76 15.42 -23.58 4.98
C GLU A 76 15.87 -22.12 4.84
N VAL A 77 14.93 -21.18 4.93
CA VAL A 77 15.23 -19.75 4.96
C VAL A 77 15.27 -19.27 6.42
N PRO A 78 16.42 -18.76 6.89
CA PRO A 78 16.54 -18.25 8.25
C PRO A 78 15.91 -16.85 8.32
N GLN A 79 14.78 -16.74 9.04
CA GLN A 79 14.01 -15.50 9.23
C GLN A 79 13.37 -15.01 7.91
N GLY A 80 12.09 -14.60 7.97
CA GLY A 80 11.39 -14.06 6.80
C GLY A 80 10.82 -12.68 7.10
N ASP A 81 10.38 -11.98 6.05
CA ASP A 81 9.68 -10.69 6.13
C ASP A 81 8.73 -10.63 7.34
N LEU A 82 8.92 -9.61 8.18
CA LEU A 82 8.15 -9.40 9.40
C LEU A 82 6.88 -8.63 9.08
N VAL A 83 5.77 -9.04 9.69
CA VAL A 83 4.48 -8.36 9.61
C VAL A 83 3.89 -8.22 10.99
N SER A 84 3.35 -7.05 11.28
CA SER A 84 2.52 -6.81 12.45
C SER A 84 1.28 -6.02 12.05
N ALA A 85 0.15 -6.37 12.64
CA ALA A 85 -1.08 -5.61 12.48
C ALA A 85 -1.75 -5.40 13.83
N ASP A 86 -2.22 -4.19 14.08
CA ASP A 86 -2.97 -3.81 15.28
C ASP A 86 -4.28 -3.15 14.86
N LEU A 87 -5.39 -3.69 15.37
CA LEU A 87 -6.71 -3.09 15.19
C LEU A 87 -7.13 -2.40 16.48
N TYR A 88 -7.64 -1.18 16.37
CA TYR A 88 -8.23 -0.42 17.45
C TYR A 88 -9.70 -0.14 17.15
N ARG A 89 -10.55 -0.23 18.16
CA ARG A 89 -11.97 0.14 18.15
C ARG A 89 -12.19 1.24 19.18
N ASP A 90 -12.63 2.41 18.74
CA ASP A 90 -12.82 3.62 19.56
C ASP A 90 -11.60 3.96 20.44
N GLY A 91 -10.39 3.63 19.96
CA GLY A 91 -9.11 3.86 20.66
C GLY A 91 -8.62 2.66 21.48
N GLU A 92 -9.45 1.66 21.74
CA GLU A 92 -9.07 0.46 22.47
C GLU A 92 -8.55 -0.63 21.53
N LYS A 93 -7.44 -1.28 21.88
CA LYS A 93 -6.83 -2.34 21.07
C LYS A 93 -7.69 -3.60 21.10
N VAL A 94 -8.04 -4.11 19.92
CA VAL A 94 -8.72 -5.40 19.75
C VAL A 94 -7.67 -6.50 19.85
N ALA A 95 -7.88 -7.45 20.76
CA ALA A 95 -6.95 -8.55 20.99
C ALA A 95 -6.92 -9.54 19.81
N GLY A 96 -5.79 -10.24 19.66
CA GLY A 96 -5.64 -11.34 18.70
C GLY A 96 -5.49 -10.90 17.24
N VAL A 97 -5.40 -9.60 16.95
CA VAL A 97 -5.07 -9.11 15.62
C VAL A 97 -3.54 -9.06 15.48
N SER A 98 -2.97 -9.83 14.55
CA SER A 98 -1.52 -9.81 14.23
C SER A 98 -1.19 -9.75 12.74
N SER A 99 -2.18 -9.93 11.85
CA SER A 99 -2.05 -9.73 10.39
C SER A 99 -3.25 -8.98 9.83
N ALA A 100 -3.12 -8.42 8.62
CA ALA A 100 -4.25 -7.85 7.87
C ALA A 100 -4.89 -8.87 6.91
N TRP A 101 -4.64 -10.16 7.14
CA TRP A 101 -5.20 -11.27 6.40
C TRP A 101 -5.83 -12.31 7.34
N GLN A 102 -6.94 -11.93 7.97
CA GLN A 102 -7.64 -12.77 8.94
C GLN A 102 -9.08 -12.28 9.15
N ASP A 103 -9.87 -13.08 9.85
CA ASP A 103 -11.21 -12.71 10.28
C ASP A 103 -11.16 -12.25 11.74
N VAL A 104 -11.78 -11.11 12.03
CA VAL A 104 -11.77 -10.50 13.37
C VAL A 104 -13.20 -10.28 13.84
N SER A 105 -13.57 -10.94 14.93
CA SER A 105 -14.85 -10.71 15.62
C SER A 105 -14.84 -9.37 16.33
N VAL A 106 -15.87 -8.56 16.08
CA VAL A 106 -16.06 -7.25 16.68
C VAL A 106 -17.52 -7.06 17.09
N PRO A 107 -17.82 -6.20 18.09
CA PRO A 107 -19.20 -5.88 18.44
C PRO A 107 -20.02 -5.35 17.26
N ASP A 108 -21.33 -5.50 17.33
CA ASP A 108 -22.31 -5.03 16.34
C ASP A 108 -22.41 -3.49 16.29
N THR A 109 -22.29 -2.85 17.45
CA THR A 109 -22.39 -1.39 17.60
C THR A 109 -21.40 -0.65 16.70
N PRO A 110 -21.86 0.31 15.88
CA PRO A 110 -21.00 1.16 15.07
C PRO A 110 -19.88 1.82 15.88
N ALA A 111 -18.67 1.81 15.32
CA ALA A 111 -17.48 2.36 15.97
C ALA A 111 -16.54 3.00 14.95
N ARG A 112 -15.59 3.79 15.47
CA ARG A 112 -14.41 4.20 14.70
C ARG A 112 -13.34 3.15 14.87
N TYR A 113 -12.79 2.68 13.77
CA TYR A 113 -11.69 1.74 13.76
C TYR A 113 -10.40 2.41 13.28
N ARG A 114 -9.27 1.95 13.80
CA ARG A 114 -7.94 2.20 13.24
C ARG A 114 -7.24 0.87 13.02
N LEU A 115 -6.81 0.59 11.79
CA LEU A 115 -5.97 -0.56 11.47
C LEU A 115 -4.57 -0.06 11.16
N ASP A 116 -3.61 -0.45 11.98
CA ASP A 116 -2.19 -0.22 11.78
C ASP A 116 -1.57 -1.52 11.23
N LEU A 117 -0.81 -1.44 10.14
CA LEU A 117 -0.13 -2.56 9.49
C LEU A 117 1.29 -2.15 9.14
N SER A 118 2.26 -2.88 9.68
CA SER A 118 3.67 -2.65 9.43
C SER A 118 4.32 -3.88 8.80
N THR A 119 5.27 -3.63 7.91
CA THR A 119 6.07 -4.68 7.27
C THR A 119 7.55 -4.34 7.42
N ALA A 120 8.42 -5.33 7.55
CA ALA A 120 9.87 -5.15 7.43
C ALA A 120 10.45 -6.31 6.63
N ARG A 121 11.23 -5.99 5.59
CA ARG A 121 11.96 -6.96 4.80
C ARG A 121 13.31 -7.20 5.42
N ASP A 122 13.69 -8.45 5.59
CA ASP A 122 14.85 -8.85 6.40
C ASP A 122 16.10 -9.22 5.58
N SER A 123 15.93 -9.69 4.34
CA SER A 123 17.06 -9.92 3.42
C SER A 123 17.74 -8.62 3.00
N GLU A 124 19.08 -8.60 3.04
CA GLU A 124 19.89 -7.50 2.56
C GLU A 124 19.71 -7.21 1.06
N ASP A 125 19.20 -8.16 0.27
CA ASP A 125 18.95 -7.99 -1.15
C ASP A 125 17.85 -6.96 -1.43
N TRP A 126 16.94 -6.74 -0.48
CA TRP A 126 15.94 -5.71 -0.56
C TRP A 126 16.56 -4.33 -0.32
N LYS A 127 16.70 -3.55 -1.40
CA LYS A 127 17.22 -2.18 -1.32
C LYS A 127 16.14 -1.10 -1.29
N ALA A 128 14.95 -1.39 -1.83
CA ALA A 128 13.79 -0.49 -1.87
C ALA A 128 12.58 -1.11 -1.17
N GLY A 129 11.71 -0.27 -0.60
CA GLY A 129 10.52 -0.72 0.12
C GLY A 129 10.84 -1.64 1.30
N VAL A 130 11.90 -1.31 2.05
CA VAL A 130 12.49 -2.19 3.08
C VAL A 130 11.63 -2.27 4.33
N SER A 131 10.78 -1.28 4.57
CA SER A 131 9.78 -1.31 5.63
C SER A 131 8.60 -0.41 5.26
N THR A 132 7.43 -0.73 5.81
CA THR A 132 6.24 0.10 5.68
C THR A 132 5.52 0.25 7.00
N ASP A 133 4.85 1.39 7.17
CA ASP A 133 3.88 1.65 8.22
C ASP A 133 2.63 2.24 7.57
N THR A 134 1.53 1.49 7.56
CA THR A 134 0.24 1.95 7.02
C THR A 134 -0.80 1.97 8.12
N SER A 135 -1.47 3.11 8.30
CA SER A 135 -2.55 3.29 9.25
C SER A 135 -3.80 3.77 8.52
N TRP A 136 -4.89 3.01 8.62
CA TRP A 136 -6.21 3.41 8.13
C TRP A 136 -7.13 3.73 9.30
N SER A 137 -7.82 4.86 9.26
CA SER A 137 -8.95 5.13 10.16
C SER A 137 -10.25 5.18 9.38
N PHE A 138 -11.29 4.51 9.88
CA PHE A 138 -12.56 4.37 9.18
C PHE A 138 -13.71 4.15 10.16
N ARG A 139 -14.95 4.23 9.68
CA ARG A 139 -16.14 3.86 10.46
C ARG A 139 -16.74 2.56 9.91
N SER A 140 -17.20 1.70 10.81
CA SER A 140 -17.93 0.48 10.46
C SER A 140 -18.93 0.15 11.56
N GLY A 141 -20.06 -0.43 11.19
CA GLY A 141 -21.01 -1.05 12.11
C GLY A 141 -21.51 -2.37 11.56
N HIS A 142 -22.40 -3.06 12.28
CA HIS A 142 -23.01 -4.29 11.80
C HIS A 142 -23.59 -4.17 10.39
N SER A 143 -23.40 -5.20 9.58
CA SER A 143 -23.92 -5.28 8.21
C SER A 143 -24.50 -6.67 7.96
N LYS A 144 -25.75 -6.77 7.52
CA LYS A 144 -26.35 -8.06 7.15
C LYS A 144 -25.75 -8.63 5.87
N GLU A 145 -25.32 -7.75 4.98
CA GLU A 145 -24.63 -8.08 3.73
C GLU A 145 -23.11 -8.00 3.91
N SER A 146 -22.37 -8.56 2.96
CA SER A 146 -20.91 -8.41 2.90
C SER A 146 -20.56 -7.02 2.34
N THR A 147 -20.25 -6.08 3.23
CA THR A 147 -20.07 -4.65 2.89
C THR A 147 -18.59 -4.27 2.93
N PRO A 148 -17.98 -3.74 1.84
CA PRO A 148 -16.59 -3.32 1.85
C PRO A 148 -16.28 -2.26 2.92
N LEU A 149 -15.16 -2.42 3.61
CA LEU A 149 -14.69 -1.41 4.57
C LEU A 149 -14.17 -0.17 3.82
N PRO A 150 -14.47 1.07 4.29
CA PRO A 150 -14.05 2.30 3.61
C PRO A 150 -12.58 2.66 3.92
N LEU A 151 -11.67 1.71 3.66
CA LEU A 151 -10.22 1.91 3.74
C LEU A 151 -9.77 2.62 2.45
N LEU A 152 -9.31 3.87 2.58
CA LEU A 152 -8.74 4.61 1.45
C LEU A 152 -7.45 3.91 0.96
N GLN A 153 -7.35 3.70 -0.35
CA GLN A 153 -6.17 3.13 -1.01
C GLN A 153 -5.36 4.22 -1.70
N LEU A 154 -4.04 4.04 -1.73
CA LEU A 154 -3.10 4.94 -2.41
C LEU A 154 -2.41 4.18 -3.55
N ASP A 155 -2.74 4.57 -4.78
CA ASP A 155 -2.10 4.06 -6.00
C ASP A 155 -1.06 5.08 -6.46
N TYR A 156 0.20 4.64 -6.61
CA TYR A 156 1.32 5.51 -6.95
C TYR A 156 1.77 5.30 -8.39
N ASP A 157 2.19 6.39 -9.03
CA ASP A 157 2.95 6.35 -10.28
C ASP A 157 4.18 7.27 -10.13
N VAL A 158 5.36 6.65 -10.22
CA VAL A 158 6.67 7.30 -10.07
C VAL A 158 7.52 6.87 -11.28
N PRO A 159 8.20 7.80 -11.98
CA PRO A 159 8.94 7.50 -13.20
C PRO A 159 10.31 6.85 -12.88
N VAL A 160 10.30 5.70 -12.24
CA VAL A 160 11.50 4.93 -11.91
C VAL A 160 11.93 4.02 -13.07
N ASP A 161 13.22 3.73 -13.13
CA ASP A 161 13.76 2.65 -13.96
C ASP A 161 13.59 1.27 -13.28
N ALA A 162 14.06 0.20 -13.93
CA ALA A 162 14.00 -1.17 -13.42
C ALA A 162 14.79 -1.40 -12.12
N ARG A 163 15.60 -0.43 -11.66
CA ARG A 163 16.34 -0.48 -10.40
C ARG A 163 15.66 0.38 -9.32
N ASN A 164 14.41 0.79 -9.57
CA ASN A 164 13.64 1.70 -8.74
C ASN A 164 14.36 3.05 -8.53
N VAL A 165 15.01 3.58 -9.57
CA VAL A 165 15.72 4.88 -9.56
C VAL A 165 15.02 5.87 -10.49
N VAL A 166 14.68 7.06 -9.99
CA VAL A 166 14.36 8.22 -10.83
C VAL A 166 15.66 8.92 -11.23
N GLU A 167 15.90 9.05 -12.53
CA GLU A 167 17.13 9.61 -13.11
C GLU A 167 16.95 11.05 -13.60
N GLY A 168 17.94 11.88 -13.32
CA GLY A 168 18.06 13.24 -13.81
C GLY A 168 17.17 14.28 -13.13
N GLY A 169 17.41 15.55 -13.47
CA GLY A 169 16.58 16.67 -13.05
C GLY A 169 16.88 17.18 -11.64
N ARG A 170 16.40 18.41 -11.37
CA ARG A 170 16.44 19.02 -10.02
C ARG A 170 15.20 18.69 -9.20
N SER A 171 14.19 18.12 -9.84
CA SER A 171 12.92 17.70 -9.25
C SER A 171 12.33 16.57 -10.09
N HIS A 172 11.38 15.87 -9.48
CA HIS A 172 10.60 14.82 -10.12
C HIS A 172 9.19 14.80 -9.55
N ARG A 173 8.27 14.19 -10.30
CA ARG A 173 6.86 14.06 -9.92
C ARG A 173 6.59 12.70 -9.26
N VAL A 174 5.70 12.71 -8.29
CA VAL A 174 5.00 11.53 -7.77
C VAL A 174 3.52 11.76 -7.99
N GLU A 175 2.91 10.89 -8.79
CA GLU A 175 1.45 10.88 -8.95
C GLU A 175 0.86 9.95 -7.89
N VAL A 176 -0.22 10.39 -7.25
CA VAL A 176 -0.97 9.62 -6.26
C VAL A 176 -2.45 9.67 -6.61
N LYS A 177 -3.07 8.51 -6.76
CA LYS A 177 -4.51 8.38 -6.89
C LYS A 177 -5.11 7.79 -5.63
N VAL A 178 -6.12 8.46 -5.08
CA VAL A 178 -6.88 7.94 -3.93
C VAL A 178 -8.08 7.15 -4.43
N ARG A 179 -8.26 5.95 -3.90
CA ARG A 179 -9.29 5.01 -4.37
C ARG A 179 -10.05 4.39 -3.21
N ALA A 180 -11.32 4.10 -3.42
CA ALA A 180 -12.13 3.25 -2.54
C ALA A 180 -12.18 1.80 -3.08
N GLN A 181 -12.50 0.85 -2.21
CA GLN A 181 -12.77 -0.53 -2.64
C GLN A 181 -13.95 -0.59 -3.62
N LYS A 182 -13.94 -1.57 -4.53
CA LYS A 182 -15.07 -1.84 -5.42
C LYS A 182 -16.32 -2.11 -4.59
N GLY A 183 -17.45 -1.52 -4.98
CA GLY A 183 -18.72 -1.60 -4.23
C GLY A 183 -18.97 -0.39 -3.32
N LEU A 184 -17.99 0.48 -3.12
CA LEU A 184 -18.18 1.76 -2.45
C LEU A 184 -18.30 2.91 -3.46
N ALA A 185 -18.99 3.97 -3.05
CA ALA A 185 -18.96 5.23 -3.78
C ALA A 185 -17.52 5.80 -3.79
N ALA A 186 -17.19 6.55 -4.84
CA ALA A 186 -15.92 7.27 -4.89
C ALA A 186 -15.82 8.25 -3.70
N PRO A 187 -14.64 8.37 -3.06
CA PRO A 187 -14.45 9.30 -1.95
C PRO A 187 -14.65 10.74 -2.43
N ARG A 188 -15.10 11.61 -1.53
CA ARG A 188 -15.37 13.02 -1.81
C ARG A 188 -14.53 13.92 -0.93
N GLY A 189 -14.28 15.15 -1.39
CA GLY A 189 -13.53 16.14 -0.62
C GLY A 189 -12.16 15.67 -0.18
N VAL A 190 -11.48 14.88 -1.02
CA VAL A 190 -10.20 14.27 -0.66
C VAL A 190 -9.11 15.33 -0.53
N THR A 191 -8.41 15.30 0.59
CA THR A 191 -7.17 16.06 0.81
C THR A 191 -6.00 15.09 0.84
N LEU A 192 -4.85 15.54 0.33
CA LEU A 192 -3.63 14.74 0.25
C LEU A 192 -2.43 15.56 0.68
N ARG A 193 -1.58 14.99 1.54
CA ARG A 193 -0.28 15.51 1.92
C ARG A 193 0.79 14.49 1.60
N VAL A 194 1.76 14.89 0.78
CA VAL A 194 2.94 14.09 0.43
C VAL A 194 4.16 14.70 1.12
N GLU A 195 4.92 13.86 1.80
CA GLU A 195 6.14 14.23 2.49
C GLU A 195 7.26 13.29 2.08
N ALA A 196 8.45 13.85 1.86
CA ALA A 196 9.63 13.12 1.50
C ALA A 196 10.72 13.32 2.53
N SER A 197 11.44 12.25 2.82
CA SER A 197 12.66 12.24 3.62
C SER A 197 13.79 11.63 2.81
N TYR A 198 14.98 12.20 2.96
CA TYR A 198 16.22 11.74 2.29
C TYR A 198 17.25 11.22 3.31
N ASP A 199 16.84 11.04 4.57
CA ASP A 199 17.66 10.63 5.70
C ASP A 199 16.98 9.52 6.54
N ASP A 200 16.23 8.65 5.84
CA ASP A 200 15.51 7.50 6.40
C ASP A 200 14.45 7.89 7.46
N GLY A 201 13.74 9.00 7.23
CA GLY A 201 12.58 9.43 8.02
C GLY A 201 12.89 10.35 9.19
N ARG A 202 14.15 10.81 9.35
CA ARG A 202 14.55 11.71 10.44
C ARG A 202 14.05 13.14 10.23
N THR A 203 14.17 13.64 9.00
CA THR A 203 13.64 14.95 8.60
C THR A 203 12.68 14.80 7.42
N TRP A 204 11.67 15.67 7.37
CA TRP A 204 10.59 15.59 6.40
C TRP A 204 10.40 16.94 5.69
N THR A 205 10.32 16.89 4.36
CA THR A 205 9.93 18.02 3.52
C THR A 205 8.55 17.75 2.94
N THR A 206 7.61 18.66 3.13
CA THR A 206 6.29 18.57 2.48
C THR A 206 6.40 18.99 1.02
N ALA A 207 5.98 18.12 0.11
CA ALA A 207 5.99 18.36 -1.32
C ALA A 207 4.86 19.30 -1.74
N ARG A 208 5.11 20.13 -2.76
CA ARG A 208 4.05 20.94 -3.37
C ARG A 208 3.11 20.01 -4.13
N THR A 209 1.91 19.83 -3.62
CA THR A 209 0.92 18.89 -4.16
C THR A 209 -0.24 19.66 -4.80
N LYS A 210 -0.67 19.23 -5.98
CA LYS A 210 -1.83 19.79 -6.69
C LYS A 210 -2.78 18.68 -7.12
N ALA A 211 -4.08 18.96 -7.16
CA ALA A 211 -5.04 18.07 -7.78
C ALA A 211 -4.72 17.87 -9.28
N HIS A 212 -4.92 16.66 -9.78
CA HIS A 212 -4.63 16.24 -11.14
C HIS A 212 -5.69 15.20 -11.58
N GLY A 213 -6.83 15.70 -12.04
CA GLY A 213 -8.01 14.89 -12.36
C GLY A 213 -8.81 14.47 -11.11
N ASP A 214 -9.81 13.61 -11.31
CA ASP A 214 -10.66 13.13 -10.24
C ASP A 214 -9.91 12.17 -9.31
N LEU A 215 -9.72 12.59 -8.05
CA LEU A 215 -9.00 11.84 -7.01
C LEU A 215 -7.52 11.57 -7.30
N GLY A 216 -6.97 12.20 -8.35
CA GLY A 216 -5.56 12.20 -8.67
C GLY A 216 -4.86 13.44 -8.13
N PHE A 217 -3.61 13.28 -7.74
CA PHE A 217 -2.77 14.33 -7.18
C PHE A 217 -1.36 14.19 -7.70
N ARG A 218 -0.75 15.32 -8.04
CA ARG A 218 0.64 15.41 -8.44
C ARG A 218 1.44 16.12 -7.36
N ALA A 219 2.42 15.44 -6.79
CA ALA A 219 3.40 16.02 -5.87
C ALA A 219 4.73 16.25 -6.60
N GLU A 220 5.27 17.46 -6.48
CA GLU A 220 6.60 17.81 -6.99
C GLU A 220 7.63 17.72 -5.85
N LEU A 221 8.61 16.82 -6.00
CA LEU A 221 9.66 16.57 -5.02
C LEU A 221 11.00 17.04 -5.58
N THR A 222 11.85 17.62 -4.72
CA THR A 222 13.21 18.02 -5.09
C THR A 222 14.11 16.79 -5.20
N THR A 223 14.93 16.72 -6.24
CA THR A 223 15.99 15.72 -6.35
C THR A 223 17.28 16.32 -5.75
N PRO A 224 17.80 15.78 -4.63
CA PRO A 224 19.02 16.29 -4.03
C PRO A 224 20.22 16.19 -5.00
N ALA A 225 21.19 17.09 -4.86
CA ALA A 225 22.39 17.11 -5.70
C ALA A 225 23.42 16.01 -5.34
N GLN A 226 23.17 15.25 -4.27
CA GLN A 226 24.00 14.11 -3.90
C GLN A 226 23.96 13.02 -4.98
N ARG A 227 24.83 12.01 -4.82
CA ARG A 227 24.74 10.76 -5.60
C ARG A 227 23.38 10.08 -5.33
N ARG A 228 23.21 8.84 -5.82
CA ARG A 228 22.02 8.03 -5.55
C ARG A 228 21.57 8.14 -4.09
N THR A 229 20.36 8.63 -3.88
CA THR A 229 19.79 8.91 -2.56
C THR A 229 18.44 8.23 -2.45
N TRP A 230 18.17 7.57 -1.32
CA TRP A 230 16.86 6.95 -1.09
C TRP A 230 15.83 7.99 -0.67
N VAL A 231 14.61 7.82 -1.19
CA VAL A 231 13.44 8.60 -0.79
C VAL A 231 12.58 7.72 0.12
N THR A 232 12.43 8.14 1.36
CA THR A 232 11.38 7.63 2.24
C THR A 232 10.16 8.51 2.08
N LEU A 233 9.05 7.91 1.66
CA LEU A 233 7.83 8.64 1.31
C LEU A 233 6.77 8.43 2.38
N ARG A 234 6.13 9.51 2.82
CA ARG A 234 4.94 9.46 3.67
C ARG A 234 3.80 10.20 2.99
N VAL A 235 2.69 9.49 2.79
CA VAL A 235 1.48 10.07 2.21
C VAL A 235 0.33 9.92 3.17
N THR A 236 -0.35 11.04 3.43
CA THR A 236 -1.58 11.08 4.23
C THR A 236 -2.73 11.55 3.35
N ALA A 237 -3.82 10.80 3.32
CA ALA A 237 -5.06 11.19 2.66
C ALA A 237 -6.24 11.14 3.63
N SER A 238 -7.21 12.03 3.44
CA SER A 238 -8.48 12.00 4.15
C SER A 238 -9.63 12.39 3.23
N ASP A 239 -10.83 11.87 3.50
CA ASP A 239 -12.05 12.22 2.78
C ASP A 239 -13.05 12.99 3.66
N SER A 240 -14.10 13.53 3.06
CA SER A 240 -15.16 14.25 3.77
C SER A 240 -16.04 13.36 4.66
N ALA A 241 -15.93 12.03 4.56
CA ALA A 241 -16.61 11.08 5.44
C ALA A 241 -15.79 10.79 6.71
N GLY A 242 -14.58 11.35 6.81
CA GLY A 242 -13.69 11.19 7.96
C GLY A 242 -12.91 9.87 7.96
N ASN A 243 -12.78 9.22 6.79
CA ASN A 243 -11.82 8.13 6.58
C ASN A 243 -10.44 8.72 6.31
N THR A 244 -9.39 8.07 6.81
CA THR A 244 -8.01 8.48 6.60
C THR A 244 -7.12 7.29 6.27
N VAL A 245 -6.05 7.56 5.54
CA VAL A 245 -4.91 6.65 5.38
C VAL A 245 -3.63 7.44 5.57
N ARG A 246 -2.69 6.92 6.34
CA ARG A 246 -1.30 7.39 6.42
C ARG A 246 -0.38 6.24 6.11
N GLN A 247 0.40 6.35 5.06
CA GLN A 247 1.32 5.31 4.62
C GLN A 247 2.73 5.88 4.53
N THR A 248 3.65 5.27 5.27
CA THR A 248 5.08 5.52 5.18
C THR A 248 5.75 4.32 4.53
N VAL A 249 6.58 4.55 3.51
CA VAL A 249 7.39 3.53 2.86
C VAL A 249 8.85 3.95 2.94
N GLN A 250 9.63 3.19 3.71
CA GLN A 250 11.06 3.46 3.87
C GLN A 250 11.80 3.02 2.61
N ARG A 251 12.65 3.92 2.10
CA ARG A 251 13.36 3.73 0.81
C ARG A 251 12.40 3.31 -0.32
N ALA A 252 11.28 4.02 -0.44
CA ALA A 252 10.24 3.77 -1.43
C ALA A 252 10.81 3.64 -2.86
N TYR A 253 11.75 4.50 -3.20
CA TYR A 253 12.55 4.47 -4.42
C TYR A 253 13.83 5.29 -4.21
N ALA A 254 14.76 5.26 -5.16
CA ALA A 254 15.94 6.10 -5.18
C ALA A 254 15.82 7.22 -6.20
N VAL A 255 16.56 8.30 -5.98
CA VAL A 255 16.73 9.39 -6.96
C VAL A 255 18.21 9.59 -7.24
N ARG A 256 18.53 10.00 -8.46
CA ARG A 256 19.87 10.39 -8.86
C ARG A 256 19.79 11.54 -9.85
N ARG A 257 20.44 12.65 -9.52
CA ARG A 257 20.53 13.82 -10.39
C ARG A 257 21.57 13.63 -11.49
#